data_AF-A0AA40NE40-F1
#
_entry.id   AF-A0AA40NE40-F1
#
_cell.length_a   1.000
_cell.length_b   1.000
_cell.length_c   1.000
_cell.angle_alpha   90.00
_cell.angle_beta   90.00
_cell.angle_gamma   90.00
#
_symmetry.space_group_name_H-M   'P 1'
#
loop_
_entity.id
_entity.type
_entity.pdbx_description
1 polymer ?
#
loop_
_entity_poly.entity_id
_entity_poly.type
_entity_poly.pdbx_seq_one_letter_code
_entity_poly.pdbx_strand_id
1 'polypeptide(L)'
;GVHGAQLLERLLEPGDIIGFSWGRAVRGLVEGLSPASQSRQLICVPIIGGPSGKLESRYHVNTLTYGAAAKLKGESHLADFPALLENPLIRNGIMQSRHFKSISAYWDNLDIALVGIGSPAIRDGANWHAFYGSEESDDLHARQVAGDICSRFYDINGATVET
;
A
#
# COMPACT_ATOMS: atom_id res chain seq x y z
N GLY A 1 -8.43 -9.10 -8.93
CA GLY A 1 -8.85 -7.81 -9.50
C GLY A 1 -10.35 -7.66 -9.40
N VAL A 2 -11.08 -8.01 -10.46
CA VAL A 2 -12.53 -7.76 -10.62
C VAL A 2 -13.39 -8.23 -9.44
N HIS A 3 -13.25 -9.47 -8.96
CA HIS A 3 -14.05 -9.94 -7.82
C HIS A 3 -13.79 -9.17 -6.52
N GLY A 4 -12.54 -8.71 -6.31
CA GLY A 4 -12.20 -7.85 -5.18
C GLY A 4 -12.83 -6.47 -5.31
N ALA A 5 -12.91 -5.93 -6.52
CA ALA A 5 -13.55 -4.65 -6.79
C ALA A 5 -15.07 -4.72 -6.52
N GLN A 6 -15.73 -5.78 -7.01
CA GLN A 6 -17.15 -6.03 -6.76
C GLN A 6 -17.44 -6.24 -5.26
N LEU A 7 -16.54 -6.89 -4.53
CA LEU A 7 -16.66 -7.04 -3.09
C LEU A 7 -16.52 -5.68 -2.39
N LEU A 8 -15.51 -4.90 -2.73
CA LEU A 8 -15.32 -3.56 -2.18
C LEU A 8 -16.57 -2.70 -2.38
N GLU A 9 -17.08 -2.61 -3.60
CA GLU A 9 -18.27 -1.79 -3.93
C GLU A 9 -19.51 -2.13 -3.08
N ARG A 10 -19.65 -3.40 -2.66
CA ARG A 10 -20.73 -3.87 -1.78
C ARG A 10 -20.48 -3.54 -0.31
N LEU A 11 -19.23 -3.46 0.11
CA LEU A 11 -18.85 -3.16 1.50
C LEU A 11 -18.82 -1.67 1.80
N LEU A 12 -18.65 -0.82 0.78
CA LEU A 12 -18.51 0.63 0.94
C LEU A 12 -19.77 1.29 1.53
N GLU A 13 -19.62 1.92 2.68
CA GLU A 13 -20.61 2.79 3.32
C GLU A 13 -20.26 4.28 3.13
N PRO A 14 -21.25 5.19 3.23
CA PRO A 14 -20.98 6.61 3.16
C PRO A 14 -20.09 7.09 4.32
N GLY A 15 -19.01 7.81 3.99
CA GLY A 15 -18.05 8.31 4.97
C GLY A 15 -16.84 7.42 5.22
N ASP A 16 -16.76 6.22 4.62
CA ASP A 16 -15.63 5.31 4.84
C ASP A 16 -14.27 5.94 4.49
N ILE A 17 -13.28 5.64 5.33
CA ILE A 17 -11.87 5.89 5.10
C ILE A 17 -11.22 4.59 4.59
N ILE A 18 -10.77 4.63 3.33
CA ILE A 18 -10.24 3.47 2.61
C ILE A 18 -8.73 3.63 2.45
N GLY A 19 -8.00 2.68 3.01
CA GLY A 19 -6.55 2.57 2.92
C GLY A 19 -6.10 1.79 1.69
N PHE A 20 -5.11 2.29 0.95
CA PHE A 20 -4.54 1.63 -0.23
C PHE A 20 -3.05 1.42 -0.05
N SER A 21 -2.61 0.18 -0.24
CA SER A 21 -1.19 -0.14 -0.47
C SER A 21 -0.83 0.01 -1.96
N TRP A 22 0.38 -0.39 -2.33
CA TRP A 22 0.84 -0.38 -3.71
C TRP A 22 0.78 -1.77 -4.37
N GLY A 23 1.18 -1.83 -5.64
CA GLY A 23 1.49 -3.09 -6.32
C GLY A 23 0.43 -3.60 -7.28
N ARG A 24 0.77 -4.70 -7.96
CA ARG A 24 0.00 -5.28 -9.07
C ARG A 24 -1.41 -5.71 -8.67
N ALA A 25 -1.56 -6.37 -7.51
CA ALA A 25 -2.84 -6.88 -7.03
C ALA A 25 -3.82 -5.74 -6.72
N VAL A 26 -3.36 -4.72 -5.99
CA VAL A 26 -4.15 -3.53 -5.66
C VAL A 26 -4.53 -2.77 -6.92
N ARG A 27 -3.59 -2.58 -7.86
CA ARG A 27 -3.89 -2.00 -9.18
C ARG A 27 -5.01 -2.76 -9.89
N GLY A 28 -4.91 -4.08 -9.99
CA GLY A 28 -5.92 -4.88 -10.67
C GLY A 28 -7.31 -4.81 -10.01
N LEU A 29 -7.39 -4.49 -8.72
CA LEU A 29 -8.65 -4.18 -8.04
C LEU A 29 -9.13 -2.78 -8.42
N VAL A 30 -8.27 -1.75 -8.30
CA VAL A 30 -8.61 -0.35 -8.63
C VAL A 30 -9.06 -0.22 -10.10
N GLU A 31 -8.40 -0.91 -11.02
CA GLU A 31 -8.79 -0.96 -12.44
C GLU A 31 -10.15 -1.63 -12.65
N GLY A 32 -10.51 -2.58 -11.79
CA GLY A 32 -11.81 -3.26 -11.81
C GLY A 32 -12.97 -2.48 -11.19
N LEU A 33 -12.71 -1.36 -10.49
CA LEU A 33 -13.77 -0.54 -9.93
C LEU A 33 -14.59 0.13 -11.03
N SER A 34 -15.90 0.16 -10.81
CA SER A 34 -16.88 0.83 -11.66
C SER A 34 -16.96 2.31 -11.29
N PRO A 35 -17.06 3.23 -12.26
CA PRO A 35 -17.29 4.64 -11.95
C PRO A 35 -18.61 4.83 -11.18
N ALA A 36 -18.52 5.46 -10.01
CA ALA A 36 -19.68 5.75 -9.18
C ALA A 36 -20.58 6.81 -9.83
N SER A 37 -21.90 6.62 -9.74
CA SER A 37 -22.87 7.61 -10.23
C SER A 37 -22.89 8.88 -9.36
N GLN A 38 -22.70 8.74 -8.05
CA GLN A 38 -22.68 9.83 -7.07
C GLN A 38 -21.59 9.62 -6.02
N SER A 39 -21.18 10.70 -5.37
CA SER A 39 -20.24 10.63 -4.25
C SER A 39 -20.90 10.00 -3.02
N ARG A 40 -20.15 9.16 -2.30
CA ARG A 40 -20.50 8.65 -0.96
C ARG A 40 -19.69 9.33 0.16
N GLN A 41 -19.04 10.47 -0.10
CA GLN A 41 -18.17 11.16 0.86
C GLN A 41 -17.02 10.28 1.39
N LEU A 42 -16.48 9.41 0.53
CA LEU A 42 -15.38 8.51 0.87
C LEU A 42 -14.06 9.25 0.91
N ILE A 43 -13.15 8.83 1.79
CA ILE A 43 -11.78 9.34 1.87
C ILE A 43 -10.81 8.21 1.52
N CYS A 44 -10.04 8.37 0.46
CA CYS A 44 -9.03 7.40 0.04
C CYS A 44 -7.64 7.85 0.51
N VAL A 45 -6.93 7.01 1.25
CA VAL A 45 -5.61 7.33 1.81
C VAL A 45 -4.56 6.26 1.51
N PRO A 46 -3.30 6.64 1.30
CA PRO A 46 -2.20 5.70 1.24
C PRO A 46 -1.87 5.18 2.64
N ILE A 47 -1.64 3.87 2.77
CA ILE A 47 -1.23 3.22 4.05
C ILE A 47 0.26 2.89 4.10
N ILE A 48 0.99 3.33 3.08
CA ILE A 48 2.43 3.19 2.94
C ILE A 48 2.97 4.41 2.20
N GLY A 49 4.22 4.78 2.46
CA GLY A 49 4.91 5.83 1.71
C GLY A 49 5.14 5.47 0.23
N GLY A 50 5.76 6.36 -0.54
CA GLY A 50 6.14 6.09 -1.92
C GLY A 50 7.27 5.06 -2.05
N PRO A 51 7.36 4.31 -3.17
CA PRO A 51 8.36 3.28 -3.43
C PRO A 51 9.76 3.82 -3.78
N SER A 52 9.99 5.14 -3.67
CA SER A 52 11.29 5.77 -3.99
C SER A 52 11.84 5.43 -5.38
N GLY A 53 10.97 5.35 -6.40
CA GLY A 53 11.37 5.02 -7.78
C GLY A 53 11.60 3.54 -8.07
N LYS A 54 11.47 2.66 -7.06
CA LYS A 54 11.65 1.20 -7.21
C LYS A 54 10.47 0.48 -7.88
N LEU A 55 9.34 1.17 -8.08
CA LEU A 55 8.18 0.66 -8.81
C LEU A 55 7.78 1.62 -9.93
N GLU A 56 7.29 1.05 -11.03
CA GLU A 56 6.60 1.83 -12.06
C GLU A 56 5.45 2.64 -11.44
N SER A 57 5.27 3.89 -11.87
CA SER A 57 4.23 4.80 -11.35
C SER A 57 2.84 4.19 -11.37
N ARG A 58 2.59 3.29 -12.32
CA ARG A 58 1.34 2.58 -12.53
C ARG A 58 0.95 1.62 -11.38
N TYR A 59 1.89 1.30 -10.49
CA TYR A 59 1.71 0.50 -9.28
C TYR A 59 1.93 1.30 -8.00
N HIS A 60 2.25 2.59 -8.11
CA HIS A 60 2.57 3.46 -6.98
C HIS A 60 1.34 3.71 -6.10
N VAL A 61 1.52 3.71 -4.78
CA VAL A 61 0.43 3.92 -3.80
C VAL A 61 -0.42 5.16 -4.12
N ASN A 62 0.20 6.35 -4.24
CA ASN A 62 -0.47 7.59 -4.61
C ASN A 62 -1.27 7.51 -5.93
N THR A 63 -0.75 6.82 -6.96
CA THR A 63 -1.48 6.63 -8.22
C THR A 63 -2.71 5.75 -8.03
N LEU A 64 -2.61 4.69 -7.22
CA LEU A 64 -3.73 3.80 -6.94
C LEU A 64 -4.78 4.47 -6.06
N THR A 65 -4.36 5.17 -5.00
CA THR A 65 -5.25 5.94 -4.11
C THR A 65 -6.04 6.99 -4.89
N TYR A 66 -5.34 7.79 -5.71
CA TYR A 66 -5.98 8.82 -6.54
C TYR A 66 -6.93 8.19 -7.59
N GLY A 67 -6.50 7.13 -8.27
CA GLY A 67 -7.31 6.44 -9.26
C GLY A 67 -8.60 5.83 -8.67
N ALA A 68 -8.52 5.29 -7.46
CA ALA A 68 -9.68 4.77 -6.75
C ALA A 68 -10.65 5.91 -6.37
N ALA A 69 -10.15 6.99 -5.77
CA ALA A 69 -10.97 8.13 -5.40
C ALA A 69 -11.70 8.75 -6.60
N ALA A 70 -11.01 8.91 -7.72
CA ALA A 70 -11.59 9.43 -8.96
C ALA A 70 -12.76 8.57 -9.46
N LYS A 71 -12.61 7.23 -9.44
CA LYS A 71 -13.69 6.31 -9.82
C LYS A 71 -14.84 6.32 -8.83
N LEU A 72 -14.53 6.37 -7.54
CA LEU A 72 -15.53 6.34 -6.46
C LEU A 72 -16.18 7.71 -6.17
N LYS A 73 -15.74 8.77 -6.85
CA LYS A 73 -16.12 10.16 -6.56
C LYS A 73 -15.87 10.54 -5.09
N GLY A 74 -14.77 10.06 -4.54
CA GLY A 74 -14.29 10.37 -3.18
C GLY A 74 -13.17 11.40 -3.17
N GLU A 75 -12.73 11.78 -1.98
CA GLU A 75 -11.51 12.55 -1.75
C GLU A 75 -10.29 11.62 -1.71
N SER A 76 -9.11 12.13 -2.05
CA SER A 76 -7.85 11.42 -1.87
C SER A 76 -6.79 12.29 -1.20
N HIS A 77 -6.03 11.70 -0.28
CA HIS A 77 -4.77 12.26 0.19
C HIS A 77 -3.56 11.51 -0.38
N LEU A 78 -2.39 12.13 -0.33
CA LEU A 78 -1.14 11.57 -0.85
C LEU A 78 -0.10 11.45 0.26
N ALA A 79 0.73 10.41 0.18
CA ALA A 79 1.89 10.24 1.03
C ALA A 79 3.09 10.85 0.31
N ASP A 80 3.51 12.03 0.75
CA ASP A 80 4.68 12.73 0.21
C ASP A 80 5.91 12.43 1.08
N PHE A 81 6.14 11.14 1.29
CA PHE A 81 7.30 10.60 1.97
C PHE A 81 7.57 9.18 1.46
N PRO A 82 8.83 8.73 1.44
CA PRO A 82 9.18 7.38 1.04
C PRO A 82 8.77 6.35 2.10
N ALA A 83 8.52 5.12 1.67
CA ALA A 83 8.19 4.01 2.56
C ALA A 83 9.43 3.43 3.27
N LEU A 84 10.56 3.38 2.56
CA LEU A 84 11.82 2.83 3.05
C LEU A 84 12.86 3.94 3.12
N LEU A 85 13.53 4.04 4.27
CA LEU A 85 14.53 5.05 4.59
C LEU A 85 15.69 4.38 5.30
N GLU A 86 16.91 4.61 4.81
CA GLU A 86 18.14 4.05 5.40
C GLU A 86 18.54 4.78 6.68
N ASN A 87 18.18 6.05 6.83
CA ASN A 87 18.62 6.91 7.92
C ASN A 87 17.51 7.10 8.98
N PRO A 88 17.68 6.57 10.21
CA PRO A 88 16.72 6.74 11.30
C PRO A 88 16.45 8.21 11.67
N LEU A 89 17.43 9.10 11.54
CA LEU A 89 17.27 10.53 11.79
C LEU A 89 16.27 11.15 10.82
N ILE A 90 16.39 10.83 9.52
CA ILE A 90 15.47 11.31 8.48
C ILE A 90 14.07 10.74 8.71
N ARG A 91 13.97 9.43 8.98
CA ARG A 91 12.72 8.75 9.32
C ARG A 91 12.02 9.43 10.50
N ASN A 92 12.74 9.69 11.59
CA ASN A 92 12.18 10.35 12.76
C ASN A 92 11.74 11.80 12.45
N GLY A 93 12.52 12.54 11.66
CA GLY A 93 12.15 13.88 11.20
C GLY A 93 10.83 13.88 10.39
N ILE A 94 10.68 12.94 9.45
CA ILE A 94 9.44 12.78 8.68
C ILE A 94 8.27 12.45 9.60
N MET A 95 8.45 11.52 10.54
CA MET A 95 7.38 11.14 11.48
C MET A 95 6.93 12.27 12.41
N GLN A 96 7.82 13.23 12.69
CA GLN A 96 7.48 14.41 13.48
C GLN A 96 6.75 15.48 12.67
N SER A 97 6.83 15.43 11.33
CA SER A 97 6.20 16.39 10.43
C SER A 97 4.68 16.40 10.55
N ARG A 98 4.07 17.57 10.28
CA ARG A 98 2.61 17.71 10.25
C ARG A 98 1.98 16.82 9.18
N HIS A 99 2.61 16.73 8.00
CA HIS A 99 2.10 15.92 6.89
C HIS A 99 1.98 14.44 7.24
N PHE A 100 3.06 13.86 7.78
CA PHE A 100 3.04 12.47 8.24
C PHE A 100 1.95 12.25 9.28
N LYS A 101 1.84 13.15 10.27
CA LYS A 101 0.82 13.05 11.34
C LYS A 101 -0.60 13.13 10.80
N SER A 102 -0.86 13.97 9.79
CA SER A 102 -2.17 14.04 9.14
C SER A 102 -2.51 12.74 8.43
N ILE A 103 -1.56 12.15 7.70
CA ILE A 103 -1.77 10.86 7.03
C ILE A 103 -1.92 9.73 8.05
N SER A 104 -1.09 9.69 9.10
CA SER A 104 -1.15 8.64 10.11
C SER A 104 -2.43 8.68 10.94
N ALA A 105 -3.02 9.86 11.14
CA ALA A 105 -4.32 9.98 11.82
C ALA A 105 -5.45 9.25 11.07
N TYR A 106 -5.38 9.16 9.74
CA TYR A 106 -6.30 8.34 8.98
C TYR A 106 -6.07 6.84 9.18
N TRP A 107 -4.82 6.41 9.41
CA TRP A 107 -4.50 4.99 9.64
C TRP A 107 -5.17 4.45 10.90
N ASP A 108 -5.33 5.29 11.92
CA ASP A 108 -6.01 4.94 13.17
C ASP A 108 -7.54 4.82 13.02
N ASN A 109 -8.10 5.29 11.89
CA ASN A 109 -9.54 5.37 11.64
C ASN A 109 -9.94 4.69 10.30
N LEU A 110 -9.15 3.73 9.81
CA LEU A 110 -9.48 3.02 8.57
C LEU A 110 -10.69 2.10 8.77
N ASP A 111 -11.67 2.21 7.88
CA ASP A 111 -12.80 1.28 7.79
C ASP A 111 -12.45 0.08 6.91
N ILE A 112 -11.69 0.33 5.84
CA ILE A 112 -11.28 -0.70 4.87
C ILE A 112 -9.80 -0.51 4.53
N ALA A 113 -9.03 -1.61 4.49
CA ALA A 113 -7.65 -1.61 4.00
C ALA A 113 -7.48 -2.57 2.81
N LEU A 114 -7.00 -2.04 1.69
CA LEU A 114 -6.68 -2.78 0.48
C LEU A 114 -5.17 -2.99 0.39
N VAL A 115 -4.75 -4.18 0.79
CA VAL A 115 -3.34 -4.58 0.80
C VAL A 115 -3.05 -5.64 -0.26
N GLY A 116 -1.86 -5.56 -0.84
CA GLY A 116 -1.25 -6.70 -1.50
C GLY A 116 -0.51 -7.57 -0.48
N ILE A 117 -0.41 -8.87 -0.78
CA ILE A 117 0.47 -9.78 -0.06
C ILE A 117 1.62 -10.14 -1.00
N GLY A 118 2.84 -9.77 -0.62
CA GLY A 118 4.06 -10.20 -1.29
C GLY A 118 4.56 -11.53 -0.72
N SER A 119 5.31 -12.28 -1.50
CA SER A 119 5.93 -13.53 -1.06
C SER A 119 7.26 -13.75 -1.79
N PRO A 120 8.32 -14.22 -1.09
CA PRO A 120 9.55 -14.68 -1.71
C PRO A 120 9.32 -15.84 -2.68
N ALA A 121 8.23 -16.61 -2.57
CA ALA A 121 7.90 -17.64 -3.57
C ALA A 121 7.58 -17.04 -4.97
N ILE A 122 7.36 -15.72 -5.03
CA ILE A 122 7.16 -14.95 -6.26
C ILE A 122 8.52 -14.33 -6.73
N ARG A 123 9.65 -14.77 -6.13
CA ARG A 123 11.03 -14.27 -6.32
C ARG A 123 11.48 -14.11 -7.77
N ASP A 124 11.11 -15.06 -8.63
CA ASP A 124 11.52 -15.04 -10.04
C ASP A 124 10.85 -13.93 -10.86
N GLY A 125 9.91 -13.19 -10.27
CA GLY A 125 9.40 -11.96 -10.86
C GLY A 125 10.43 -10.84 -10.71
N ALA A 126 10.88 -10.27 -11.83
CA ALA A 126 11.80 -9.11 -11.90
C ALA A 126 11.46 -7.96 -10.93
N ASN A 127 10.20 -7.83 -10.53
CA ASN A 127 9.71 -6.81 -9.59
C ASN A 127 10.17 -7.01 -8.14
N TRP A 128 10.40 -8.24 -7.66
CA TRP A 128 10.89 -8.48 -6.29
C TRP A 128 12.35 -8.02 -6.16
N HIS A 129 13.18 -8.47 -7.09
CA HIS A 129 14.59 -8.08 -7.17
C HIS A 129 14.77 -6.59 -7.50
N ALA A 130 13.92 -5.99 -8.34
CA ALA A 130 13.98 -4.55 -8.60
C ALA A 130 13.62 -3.71 -7.35
N PHE A 131 12.85 -4.27 -6.42
CA PHE A 131 12.37 -3.54 -5.25
C PHE A 131 13.28 -3.71 -4.02
N TYR A 132 13.63 -4.95 -3.68
CA TYR A 132 14.44 -5.28 -2.51
C TYR A 132 15.93 -5.52 -2.86
N GLY A 133 16.28 -5.64 -4.15
CA GLY A 133 17.66 -5.97 -4.55
C GLY A 133 17.98 -7.45 -4.35
N SER A 134 19.16 -7.87 -4.85
CA SER A 134 19.60 -9.27 -4.78
C SER A 134 20.12 -9.65 -3.39
N GLU A 135 20.89 -8.76 -2.74
CA GLU A 135 21.51 -9.04 -1.43
C GLU A 135 20.47 -9.14 -0.31
N GLU A 136 19.47 -8.26 -0.30
CA GLU A 136 18.35 -8.29 0.64
C GLU A 136 17.50 -9.57 0.43
N SER A 137 17.39 -10.06 -0.81
CA SER A 137 16.64 -11.29 -1.13
C SER A 137 17.25 -12.55 -0.49
N ASP A 138 18.58 -12.63 -0.36
CA ASP A 138 19.24 -13.79 0.24
C ASP A 138 19.19 -13.75 1.78
N ASP A 139 19.26 -12.56 2.38
CA ASP A 139 19.03 -12.38 3.82
C ASP A 139 17.59 -12.73 4.22
N LEU A 140 16.59 -12.32 3.44
CA LEU A 140 15.19 -12.66 3.68
C LEU A 140 14.95 -14.17 3.64
N HIS A 141 15.67 -14.89 2.77
CA HIS A 141 15.64 -16.35 2.74
C HIS A 141 16.29 -16.99 3.96
N ALA A 142 17.45 -16.49 4.38
CA ALA A 142 18.12 -16.96 5.60
C ALA A 142 17.23 -16.77 6.84
N ARG A 143 16.35 -15.76 6.81
CA ARG A 143 15.47 -15.38 7.92
C ARG A 143 14.07 -15.98 7.85
N GLN A 144 13.86 -16.96 6.97
CA GLN A 144 12.61 -17.71 6.85
C GLN A 144 11.37 -16.83 6.61
N VAL A 145 11.53 -15.74 5.85
CA VAL A 145 10.42 -14.86 5.49
C VAL A 145 9.42 -15.62 4.61
N ALA A 146 8.15 -15.58 5.00
CA ALA A 146 7.04 -16.16 4.24
C ALA A 146 6.41 -15.14 3.28
N GLY A 147 6.43 -13.86 3.64
CA GLY A 147 5.88 -12.79 2.83
C GLY A 147 6.01 -11.40 3.43
N ASP A 148 5.39 -10.42 2.76
CA ASP A 148 5.26 -9.06 3.26
C ASP A 148 3.84 -8.50 3.04
N ILE A 149 3.43 -7.62 3.94
CA ILE A 149 2.25 -6.75 3.80
C ILE A 149 2.72 -5.33 4.06
N CYS A 150 2.49 -4.42 3.11
CA CYS A 150 2.98 -3.04 3.20
C CYS A 150 4.48 -2.96 3.53
N SER A 151 5.30 -3.80 2.90
CA SER A 151 6.75 -3.89 3.13
C SER A 151 7.15 -4.15 4.58
N ARG A 152 6.26 -4.81 5.34
CA ARG A 152 6.60 -5.42 6.63
C ARG A 152 6.61 -6.92 6.45
N PHE A 153 7.76 -7.53 6.71
CA PHE A 153 7.98 -8.95 6.52
C PHE A 153 7.44 -9.77 7.68
N TYR A 154 6.94 -10.97 7.37
CA TYR A 154 6.44 -11.93 8.35
C TYR A 154 6.89 -13.36 8.05
N ASP A 155 7.00 -14.19 9.08
CA ASP A 155 7.34 -15.62 8.99
C ASP A 155 6.10 -16.51 8.72
N ILE A 156 6.27 -17.83 8.64
CA ILE A 156 5.14 -18.75 8.38
C ILE A 156 4.10 -18.79 9.51
N ASN A 157 4.44 -18.30 10.70
CA ASN A 157 3.53 -18.17 11.84
C ASN A 157 2.83 -16.80 11.87
N GLY A 158 3.14 -15.91 10.92
CA GLY A 158 2.64 -14.53 10.88
C GLY A 158 3.36 -13.60 11.86
N ALA A 159 4.47 -14.01 12.46
CA ALA A 159 5.28 -13.16 13.33
C ALA A 159 6.13 -12.20 12.50
N THR A 160 6.22 -10.94 12.94
CA THR A 160 7.04 -9.92 12.28
C THR A 160 8.52 -10.31 12.27
N VAL A 161 9.18 -10.11 11.13
CA VAL A 161 10.61 -10.34 10.95
C VAL A 161 11.32 -8.98 10.83
N GLU A 162 12.20 -8.63 11.78
CA GLU A 162 12.82 -7.29 11.88
C GLU A 162 13.94 -7.06 10.87
N THR A 163 13.63 -6.49 9.70
CA THR A 163 14.61 -6.22 8.63
C THR A 163 15.35 -4.91 8.78
#